data_AF-A0A382TZZ0-F1
#
_entry.id   AF-A0A382TZZ0-F1
#
_cell.length_a   1.000
_cell.length_b   1.000
_cell.length_c   1.000
_cell.angle_alpha   90.00
_cell.angle_beta   90.00
_cell.angle_gamma   90.00
#
_symmetry.space_group_name_H-M   'P 1'
#
loop_
_entity.id
_entity.type
_entity.pdbx_description
1 polymer ?
#
loop_
_entity_poly.entity_id
_entity_poly.type
_entity_poly.pdbx_seq_one_letter_code
_entity_poly.pdbx_strand_id
1 'polypeptide(L)'
;VECRKANLRLADHAQASEVELSYLNDAFLQYTTGLFYEATGEFNDAYISYRDAAKGYAAYADAFGTPTPASMSTDLRRTTHNLGFDTEWDLAQQQWKLPEGPEVPAPGPGVITVFAESGFVGRKVEQDISIPITERDHHHDAWRVSRRAVYRYHHPVYHGRVKYWLRMALPEWRSRPSRVQGVRLRVGDTVADGWLVEDIDAIARRTLEEKMDSILLRTAARVVTKMLVTKAAEEENDILGFLVNLFGSGTEAADTRGWTSLPGAIWMARIEPPPGTGQVALEFIDAEGRVIDTHVF
;
A
#
# COMPACT_ATOMS: atom_id res chain seq x y z
N VAL A 1 7.20 -20.63 17.49
CA VAL A 1 8.38 -19.82 17.92
C VAL A 1 8.78 -18.78 16.88
N GLU A 2 8.91 -19.12 15.59
CA GLU A 2 9.32 -18.16 14.55
C GLU A 2 8.25 -17.09 14.24
N CYS A 3 6.95 -17.40 14.23
CA CYS A 3 5.90 -16.39 14.02
C CYS A 3 5.86 -15.35 15.14
N ARG A 4 6.05 -15.78 16.41
CA ARG A 4 6.19 -14.85 17.54
C ARG A 4 7.44 -13.96 17.40
N LYS A 5 8.57 -14.50 16.92
CA LYS A 5 9.78 -13.68 16.63
C LYS A 5 9.56 -12.71 15.47
N ALA A 6 8.84 -13.12 14.42
CA ALA A 6 8.46 -12.26 13.32
C ALA A 6 7.62 -11.07 13.83
N ASN A 7 6.55 -11.35 14.61
CA ASN A 7 5.73 -10.30 15.22
C ASN A 7 6.54 -9.34 16.10
N LEU A 8 7.52 -9.84 16.86
CA LEU A 8 8.40 -8.98 17.68
C LEU A 8 9.30 -8.08 16.82
N ARG A 9 9.89 -8.60 15.74
CA ARG A 9 10.70 -7.77 14.82
C ARG A 9 9.88 -6.71 14.10
N LEU A 10 8.63 -7.03 13.80
CA LEU A 10 7.70 -6.09 13.18
C LEU A 10 7.28 -5.01 14.16
N ALA A 11 7.10 -5.37 15.44
CA ALA A 11 6.93 -4.40 16.52
C ALA A 11 8.05 -3.35 16.57
N ASP A 12 9.29 -3.79 16.46
CA ASP A 12 10.46 -2.89 16.46
C ASP A 12 10.47 -1.94 15.24
N HIS A 13 10.19 -2.45 14.04
CA HIS A 13 10.20 -1.63 12.81
C HIS A 13 9.03 -0.64 12.73
N ALA A 14 7.89 -1.04 13.27
CA ALA A 14 6.68 -0.26 13.23
C ALA A 14 6.64 0.90 14.24
N GLN A 15 7.34 0.76 15.37
CA GLN A 15 7.53 1.85 16.33
C GLN A 15 8.38 3.01 15.75
N ALA A 16 9.13 2.74 14.68
CA ALA A 16 9.93 3.72 13.94
C ALA A 16 9.18 4.35 12.72
N SER A 17 7.94 3.95 12.45
CA SER A 17 7.14 4.44 11.32
C SER A 17 6.37 5.71 11.68
N GLU A 18 6.49 6.76 10.87
CA GLU A 18 5.72 8.02 10.98
C GLU A 18 4.25 7.90 10.51
N VAL A 19 3.79 6.73 10.05
CA VAL A 19 2.44 6.52 9.50
C VAL A 19 1.55 5.78 10.50
N GLU A 20 0.31 6.25 10.67
CA GLU A 20 -0.70 5.72 11.59
C GLU A 20 -1.09 4.25 11.28
N LEU A 21 -0.97 3.85 10.00
CA LEU A 21 -1.03 2.46 9.54
C LEU A 21 0.39 1.88 9.45
N SER A 22 0.96 1.58 10.61
CA SER A 22 2.29 1.00 10.76
C SER A 22 2.27 -0.53 10.56
N TYR A 23 3.37 -1.10 10.03
CA TYR A 23 3.60 -2.54 9.77
C TYR A 23 3.34 -3.48 10.97
N LEU A 24 3.16 -2.95 12.19
CA LEU A 24 2.77 -3.67 13.41
C LEU A 24 1.41 -4.37 13.29
N ASN A 25 0.52 -3.80 12.49
CA ASN A 25 -0.85 -4.26 12.30
C ASN A 25 -1.13 -4.56 10.82
N ASP A 26 -0.11 -5.07 10.11
CA ASP A 26 -0.29 -5.54 8.74
C ASP A 26 -1.34 -6.65 8.72
N ALA A 27 -2.46 -6.39 8.05
CA ALA A 27 -3.64 -7.24 8.11
C ALA A 27 -3.35 -8.62 7.51
N PHE A 28 -2.58 -8.65 6.41
CA PHE A 28 -2.15 -9.87 5.74
C PHE A 28 -1.26 -10.73 6.63
N LEU A 29 -0.31 -10.12 7.32
CA LEU A 29 0.57 -10.89 8.16
C LEU A 29 -0.09 -11.42 9.43
N GLN A 30 -0.97 -10.63 10.06
CA GLN A 30 -1.77 -11.12 11.18
C GLN A 30 -2.67 -12.27 10.72
N TYR A 31 -3.23 -12.18 9.51
CA TYR A 31 -4.01 -13.27 8.95
C TYR A 31 -3.18 -14.55 8.79
N THR A 32 -2.02 -14.42 8.16
CA THR A 32 -1.10 -15.54 7.92
C THR A 32 -0.63 -16.16 9.23
N THR A 33 -0.38 -15.34 10.26
CA THR A 33 -0.01 -15.79 11.60
C THR A 33 -1.17 -16.58 12.24
N GLY A 34 -2.41 -16.11 12.10
CA GLY A 34 -3.60 -16.83 12.56
C GLY A 34 -3.75 -18.20 11.90
N LEU A 35 -3.52 -18.29 10.58
CA LEU A 35 -3.53 -19.56 9.84
C LEU A 35 -2.53 -20.56 10.41
N PHE A 36 -1.33 -20.11 10.78
CA PHE A 36 -0.32 -20.97 11.39
C PHE A 36 -0.71 -21.44 12.80
N TYR A 37 -1.21 -20.56 13.66
CA TYR A 37 -1.65 -20.95 15.00
C TYR A 37 -2.84 -21.91 14.95
N GLU A 38 -3.79 -21.69 14.04
CA GLU A 38 -4.93 -22.59 13.88
C GLU A 38 -4.46 -23.97 13.38
N ALA A 39 -3.53 -24.00 12.43
CA ALA A 39 -2.95 -25.26 11.93
C ALA A 39 -2.20 -26.06 13.00
N THR A 40 -1.68 -25.41 14.06
CA THR A 40 -1.04 -26.08 15.20
C THR A 40 -2.00 -26.37 16.36
N GLY A 41 -3.27 -26.00 16.25
CA GLY A 41 -4.29 -26.17 17.29
C GLY A 41 -4.23 -25.11 18.41
N GLU A 42 -3.44 -24.05 18.24
CA GLU A 42 -3.33 -22.92 19.17
C GLU A 42 -4.51 -21.93 18.97
N PHE A 43 -5.74 -22.39 19.17
CA PHE A 43 -6.96 -21.64 18.81
C PHE A 43 -7.08 -20.26 19.46
N ASN A 44 -6.63 -20.08 20.71
CA ASN A 44 -6.68 -18.78 21.37
C ASN A 44 -5.74 -17.76 20.72
N ASP A 45 -4.52 -18.16 20.34
CA ASP A 45 -3.57 -17.30 19.64
C ASP A 45 -4.00 -17.05 18.18
N ALA A 46 -4.62 -18.06 17.54
CA ALA A 46 -5.25 -17.91 16.24
C ALA A 46 -6.38 -16.86 16.28
N TYR A 47 -7.25 -16.92 17.29
CA TYR A 47 -8.34 -15.97 17.48
C TYR A 47 -7.81 -14.53 17.63
N ILE A 48 -6.79 -14.32 18.47
CA ILE A 48 -6.18 -13.00 18.64
C ILE A 48 -5.67 -12.47 17.29
N SER A 49 -4.95 -13.32 16.54
CA SER A 49 -4.36 -12.94 15.25
C SER A 49 -5.44 -12.66 14.19
N TYR A 50 -6.46 -13.50 14.08
CA TYR A 50 -7.58 -13.28 13.14
C TYR A 50 -8.41 -12.05 13.48
N ARG A 51 -8.64 -11.78 14.77
CA ARG A 51 -9.34 -10.59 15.21
C ARG A 51 -8.55 -9.32 14.85
N ASP A 52 -7.25 -9.32 15.11
CA ASP A 52 -6.39 -8.18 14.78
C ASP A 52 -6.25 -8.00 13.26
N ALA A 53 -6.22 -9.10 12.50
CA ALA A 53 -6.27 -9.07 11.04
C ALA A 53 -7.60 -8.50 10.52
N ALA A 54 -8.75 -8.94 11.06
CA ALA A 54 -10.06 -8.43 10.68
C ALA A 54 -10.20 -6.92 10.94
N LYS A 55 -9.68 -6.45 12.08
CA LYS A 55 -9.54 -5.00 12.36
C LYS A 55 -8.67 -4.30 11.32
N GLY A 56 -7.52 -4.90 10.98
CA GLY A 56 -6.59 -4.36 9.98
C GLY A 56 -7.24 -4.25 8.59
N TYR A 57 -7.91 -5.29 8.12
CA TYR A 57 -8.60 -5.28 6.82
C TYR A 57 -9.77 -4.30 6.77
N ALA A 58 -10.50 -4.13 7.87
CA ALA A 58 -11.52 -3.08 7.95
C ALA A 58 -10.91 -1.68 7.74
N ALA A 59 -9.75 -1.41 8.34
CA ALA A 59 -9.01 -0.18 8.11
C ALA A 59 -8.46 -0.09 6.67
N TYR A 60 -8.02 -1.21 6.08
CA TYR A 60 -7.55 -1.24 4.69
C TYR A 60 -8.67 -0.97 3.68
N ALA A 61 -9.87 -1.47 3.93
CA ALA A 61 -11.04 -1.21 3.10
C ALA A 61 -11.35 0.29 3.06
N ASP A 62 -11.28 0.97 4.21
CA ASP A 62 -11.52 2.42 4.31
C ASP A 62 -10.36 3.25 3.72
N ALA A 63 -9.11 2.88 3.98
CA ALA A 63 -7.92 3.65 3.61
C ALA A 63 -7.47 3.43 2.15
N PHE A 64 -7.50 2.17 1.71
CA PHE A 64 -6.89 1.70 0.45
C PHE A 64 -7.91 1.16 -0.55
N GLY A 65 -9.14 0.85 -0.11
CA GLY A 65 -10.14 0.19 -0.94
C GLY A 65 -9.90 -1.32 -1.11
N THR A 66 -8.99 -1.90 -0.33
CA THR A 66 -8.71 -3.35 -0.36
C THR A 66 -9.76 -4.09 0.45
N PRO A 67 -10.55 -4.99 -0.14
CA PRO A 67 -11.60 -5.70 0.58
C PRO A 67 -11.02 -6.70 1.58
N THR A 68 -11.77 -6.94 2.66
CA THR A 68 -11.46 -8.05 3.58
C THR A 68 -11.49 -9.38 2.82
N PRO A 69 -10.47 -10.24 2.95
CA PRO A 69 -10.44 -11.54 2.30
C PRO A 69 -11.66 -12.36 2.69
N ALA A 70 -12.33 -12.96 1.70
CA ALA A 70 -13.59 -13.66 1.95
C ALA A 70 -13.45 -14.79 2.97
N SER A 71 -12.33 -15.51 2.94
CA SER A 71 -12.03 -16.60 3.88
C SER A 71 -11.81 -16.15 5.33
N MET A 72 -11.42 -14.89 5.57
CA MET A 72 -11.14 -14.36 6.90
C MET A 72 -12.34 -14.51 7.83
N SER A 73 -13.52 -14.14 7.34
CA SER A 73 -14.78 -14.28 8.08
C SER A 73 -15.02 -15.72 8.54
N THR A 74 -14.77 -16.68 7.64
CA THR A 74 -14.96 -18.10 7.95
C THR A 74 -13.95 -18.60 8.97
N ASP A 75 -12.68 -18.19 8.87
CA ASP A 75 -11.63 -18.59 9.80
C ASP A 75 -11.84 -17.99 11.20
N LEU A 76 -12.19 -16.69 11.27
CA LEU A 76 -12.50 -16.04 12.53
C LEU A 76 -13.73 -16.68 13.17
N ARG A 77 -14.82 -16.87 12.42
CA ARG A 77 -16.05 -17.52 12.91
C ARG A 77 -15.79 -18.94 13.41
N ARG A 78 -14.99 -19.73 12.69
CA ARG A 78 -14.64 -21.09 13.10
C ARG A 78 -13.84 -21.08 14.40
N THR A 79 -12.89 -20.17 14.51
CA THR A 79 -12.03 -20.09 15.70
C THR A 79 -12.79 -19.60 16.93
N THR A 80 -13.67 -18.60 16.77
CA THR A 80 -14.55 -18.14 17.86
C THR A 80 -15.50 -19.24 18.30
N HIS A 81 -16.09 -19.98 17.35
CA HIS A 81 -16.97 -21.10 17.67
C HIS A 81 -16.23 -22.19 18.47
N ASN A 82 -15.01 -22.57 18.06
CA ASN A 82 -14.18 -23.55 18.77
C ASN A 82 -13.85 -23.14 20.22
N LEU A 83 -13.81 -21.84 20.51
CA LEU A 83 -13.54 -21.29 21.83
C LEU A 83 -14.82 -20.99 22.64
N GLY A 84 -16.00 -21.12 22.05
CA GLY A 84 -17.28 -20.70 22.64
C GLY A 84 -17.47 -19.18 22.69
N PHE A 85 -16.80 -18.44 21.80
CA PHE A 85 -16.83 -16.97 21.68
C PHE A 85 -17.82 -16.49 20.60
N ASP A 86 -19.01 -17.09 20.53
CA ASP A 86 -19.99 -16.75 19.49
C ASP A 86 -20.45 -15.28 19.58
N THR A 87 -20.48 -14.69 20.78
CA THR A 87 -20.83 -13.27 20.97
C THR A 87 -19.75 -12.34 20.40
N GLU A 88 -18.48 -12.69 20.56
CA GLU A 88 -17.35 -11.95 20.00
C GLU A 88 -17.36 -11.98 18.47
N TRP A 89 -17.80 -13.09 17.87
CA TRP A 89 -18.03 -13.17 16.42
C TRP A 89 -19.09 -12.17 15.96
N ASP A 90 -20.26 -12.16 16.60
CA ASP A 90 -21.35 -11.25 16.22
C ASP A 90 -20.92 -9.77 16.33
N LEU A 91 -20.21 -9.44 17.42
CA LEU A 91 -19.65 -8.10 17.61
C LEU A 91 -18.63 -7.74 16.53
N ALA A 92 -17.70 -8.65 16.19
CA ALA A 92 -16.70 -8.43 15.16
C ALA A 92 -17.34 -8.26 13.77
N GLN A 93 -18.32 -9.11 13.44
CA GLN A 93 -19.04 -9.05 12.18
C GLN A 93 -19.75 -7.70 12.01
N GLN A 94 -20.42 -7.22 13.07
CA GLN A 94 -21.10 -5.93 13.04
C GLN A 94 -20.11 -4.75 13.02
N GLN A 95 -19.09 -4.78 13.88
CA GLN A 95 -18.13 -3.68 14.03
C GLN A 95 -17.29 -3.45 12.78
N TRP A 96 -16.84 -4.54 12.14
CA TRP A 96 -15.95 -4.49 10.98
C TRP A 96 -16.65 -4.85 9.66
N LYS A 97 -17.98 -4.98 9.69
CA LYS A 97 -18.83 -5.26 8.52
C LYS A 97 -18.31 -6.47 7.72
N LEU A 98 -17.91 -7.52 8.44
CA LEU A 98 -17.31 -8.71 7.83
C LEU A 98 -18.34 -9.45 6.96
N PRO A 99 -17.99 -9.86 5.74
CA PRO A 99 -18.91 -10.59 4.88
C PRO A 99 -19.22 -11.99 5.44
N GLU A 100 -20.32 -12.61 5.02
CA GLU A 100 -20.50 -14.05 5.17
C GLU A 100 -19.56 -14.74 4.17
N GLY A 101 -18.38 -15.14 4.64
CA GLY A 101 -17.35 -15.77 3.82
C GLY A 101 -17.79 -17.13 3.25
N PRO A 102 -17.14 -17.61 2.17
CA PRO A 102 -17.38 -18.95 1.65
C PRO A 102 -16.95 -20.02 2.66
N GLU A 103 -17.51 -21.22 2.54
CA GLU A 103 -16.95 -22.38 3.24
C GLU A 103 -15.55 -22.68 2.69
N VAL A 104 -14.58 -22.67 3.59
CA VAL A 104 -13.17 -22.89 3.28
C VAL A 104 -12.60 -23.88 4.28
N PRO A 105 -11.78 -24.84 3.82
CA PRO A 105 -11.20 -25.86 4.69
C PRO A 105 -10.32 -25.20 5.76
N ALA A 106 -10.32 -25.78 6.97
CA ALA A 106 -9.49 -25.30 8.06
C ALA A 106 -8.01 -25.48 7.72
N PRO A 107 -7.13 -24.52 8.06
CA PRO A 107 -5.70 -24.71 7.85
C PRO A 107 -5.24 -25.84 8.77
N GLY A 108 -4.40 -26.73 8.25
CA GLY A 108 -3.93 -27.89 9.02
C GLY A 108 -3.43 -29.03 8.14
N PRO A 109 -3.12 -30.18 8.76
CA PRO A 109 -2.71 -31.38 8.03
C PRO A 109 -3.75 -31.77 6.99
N GLY A 110 -3.29 -32.03 5.76
CA GLY A 110 -4.18 -32.42 4.66
C GLY A 110 -4.83 -31.26 3.93
N VAL A 111 -4.54 -30.00 4.25
CA VAL A 111 -5.04 -28.84 3.50
C VAL A 111 -3.89 -28.12 2.80
N ILE A 112 -4.03 -27.90 1.50
CA ILE A 112 -3.06 -27.14 0.71
C ILE A 112 -3.48 -25.68 0.75
N THR A 113 -2.60 -24.83 1.28
CA THR A 113 -2.73 -23.36 1.26
C THR A 113 -1.66 -22.79 0.34
N VAL A 114 -2.07 -22.06 -0.69
CA VAL A 114 -1.15 -21.42 -1.65
C VAL A 114 -1.29 -19.91 -1.54
N PHE A 115 -0.14 -19.24 -1.42
CA PHE A 115 -0.04 -17.80 -1.63
C PHE A 115 0.54 -17.57 -3.04
N ALA A 116 -0.15 -16.75 -3.82
CA ALA A 116 0.21 -16.49 -5.20
C ALA A 116 0.48 -15.00 -5.39
N GLU A 117 1.68 -14.69 -5.86
CA GLU A 117 2.10 -13.33 -6.16
C GLU A 117 1.73 -12.98 -7.61
N SER A 118 1.25 -11.76 -7.85
CA SER A 118 0.92 -11.32 -9.20
C SER A 118 1.30 -9.87 -9.46
N GLY A 119 1.74 -9.62 -10.70
CA GLY A 119 2.17 -8.30 -11.14
C GLY A 119 3.37 -7.78 -10.34
N PHE A 120 3.62 -6.47 -10.47
CA PHE A 120 4.60 -5.75 -9.67
C PHE A 120 4.00 -4.44 -9.22
N VAL A 121 4.45 -3.96 -8.06
CA VAL A 121 4.12 -2.61 -7.60
C VAL A 121 4.47 -1.58 -8.68
N GLY A 122 3.61 -0.58 -8.81
CA GLY A 122 3.83 0.61 -9.63
C GLY A 122 5.13 1.32 -9.28
N ARG A 123 5.51 2.26 -10.15
CA ARG A 123 6.79 2.97 -10.00
C ARG A 123 6.53 4.43 -9.67
N LYS A 124 7.30 4.96 -8.72
CA LYS A 124 7.43 6.40 -8.58
C LYS A 124 8.25 6.90 -9.76
N VAL A 125 7.72 7.88 -10.47
CA VAL A 125 8.42 8.60 -11.53
C VAL A 125 8.54 10.06 -11.12
N GLU A 126 9.50 10.75 -11.68
CA GLU A 126 9.61 12.19 -11.49
C GLU A 126 8.65 12.91 -12.44
N GLN A 127 7.98 13.93 -11.92
CA GLN A 127 7.16 14.85 -12.66
C GLN A 127 7.57 16.29 -12.33
N ASP A 128 7.84 17.07 -13.37
CA ASP A 128 8.13 18.49 -13.24
C ASP A 128 6.82 19.29 -13.09
N ILE A 129 6.71 20.01 -11.99
CA ILE A 129 5.59 20.91 -11.70
C ILE A 129 6.10 22.34 -11.66
N SER A 130 5.36 23.26 -12.28
CA SER A 130 5.66 24.70 -12.27
C SER A 130 4.57 25.48 -11.54
N ILE A 131 4.91 26.04 -10.37
CA ILE A 131 3.99 26.85 -9.57
C ILE A 131 4.31 28.33 -9.76
N PRO A 132 3.32 29.19 -10.09
CA PRO A 132 3.56 30.61 -10.29
C PRO A 132 3.85 31.29 -8.95
N ILE A 133 4.88 32.14 -8.93
CA ILE A 133 5.12 33.10 -7.86
C ILE A 133 4.83 34.48 -8.40
N THR A 134 3.89 35.17 -7.76
CA THR A 134 3.38 36.47 -8.23
C THR A 134 4.12 37.63 -7.57
N GLU A 135 3.97 38.82 -8.12
CA GLU A 135 4.53 40.04 -7.52
C GLU A 135 4.03 40.33 -6.10
N ARG A 136 2.90 39.72 -5.69
CA ARG A 136 2.32 39.85 -4.34
C ARG A 136 2.95 38.92 -3.30
N ASP A 137 3.78 37.97 -3.74
CA ASP A 137 4.47 37.04 -2.84
C ASP A 137 5.73 37.70 -2.28
N HIS A 138 5.61 38.40 -1.14
CA HIS A 138 6.75 39.02 -0.46
C HIS A 138 7.83 37.98 -0.13
N HIS A 139 9.07 38.25 -0.57
CA HIS A 139 10.13 37.25 -0.71
C HIS A 139 10.92 36.90 0.55
N HIS A 140 10.64 37.51 1.70
CA HIS A 140 11.52 37.38 2.88
C HIS A 140 11.26 36.14 3.74
N ASP A 141 10.18 35.40 3.47
CA ASP A 141 9.78 34.24 4.28
C ASP A 141 9.60 33.01 3.39
N ALA A 142 10.64 32.15 3.38
CA ALA A 142 10.63 30.91 2.63
C ALA A 142 9.45 30.00 3.00
N TRP A 143 9.02 30.01 4.26
CA TRP A 143 7.92 29.18 4.74
C TRP A 143 6.57 29.66 4.21
N ARG A 144 6.31 30.97 4.22
CA ARG A 144 5.08 31.54 3.62
C ARG A 144 4.98 31.26 2.13
N VAL A 145 6.08 31.44 1.40
CA VAL A 145 6.10 31.15 -0.05
C VAL A 145 5.87 29.67 -0.30
N SER A 146 6.50 28.79 0.48
CA SER A 146 6.35 27.33 0.34
C SER A 146 4.93 26.86 0.63
N ARG A 147 4.31 27.32 1.72
CA ARG A 147 2.90 27.01 2.04
C ARG A 147 1.95 27.48 0.95
N ARG A 148 2.19 28.64 0.37
CA ARG A 148 1.38 29.15 -0.75
C ARG A 148 1.60 28.34 -2.03
N ALA A 149 2.80 27.79 -2.23
CA ALA A 149 3.07 26.88 -3.34
C ALA A 149 2.27 25.58 -3.20
N VAL A 150 2.22 24.99 -1.99
CA VAL A 150 1.37 23.82 -1.69
C VAL A 150 -0.11 24.14 -1.96
N TYR A 151 -0.59 25.31 -1.51
CA TYR A 151 -1.97 25.72 -1.78
C TYR A 151 -2.28 25.83 -3.29
N ARG A 152 -1.40 26.45 -4.07
CA ARG A 152 -1.55 26.61 -5.53
C ARG A 152 -1.45 25.31 -6.31
N TYR A 153 -0.73 24.32 -5.79
CA TYR A 153 -0.69 22.98 -6.38
C TYR A 153 -2.11 22.37 -6.42
N HIS A 154 -2.84 22.45 -5.30
CA HIS A 154 -4.22 21.97 -5.21
C HIS A 154 -5.26 22.94 -5.80
N HIS A 155 -4.88 24.22 -5.98
CA HIS A 155 -5.75 25.28 -6.50
C HIS A 155 -5.03 26.01 -7.65
N PRO A 156 -5.06 25.46 -8.88
CA PRO A 156 -4.27 25.97 -10.01
C PRO A 156 -4.72 27.34 -10.56
N VAL A 157 -5.59 28.05 -9.84
CA VAL A 157 -6.06 29.40 -10.17
C VAL A 157 -5.20 30.43 -9.44
N TYR A 158 -4.66 31.39 -10.19
CA TYR A 158 -3.90 32.50 -9.63
C TYR A 158 -4.35 33.82 -10.23
N HIS A 159 -4.20 34.89 -9.45
CA HIS A 159 -4.50 36.25 -9.86
C HIS A 159 -3.28 37.14 -9.69
N GLY A 160 -2.99 37.93 -10.73
CA GLY A 160 -1.87 38.88 -10.76
C GLY A 160 -0.74 38.47 -11.70
N ARG A 161 0.23 39.38 -11.86
CA ARG A 161 1.39 39.18 -12.73
C ARG A 161 2.35 38.15 -12.12
N VAL A 162 2.68 37.13 -12.90
CA VAL A 162 3.69 36.13 -12.53
C VAL A 162 5.07 36.80 -12.60
N LYS A 163 5.80 36.76 -11.49
CA LYS A 163 7.16 37.28 -11.40
C LYS A 163 8.18 36.21 -11.82
N TYR A 164 7.93 34.95 -11.45
CA TYR A 164 8.72 33.78 -11.88
C TYR A 164 7.93 32.48 -11.64
N TRP A 165 8.36 31.42 -12.34
CA TRP A 165 7.84 30.07 -12.17
C TRP A 165 8.75 29.26 -11.25
N LEU A 166 8.21 28.78 -10.15
CA LEU A 166 8.88 27.85 -9.24
C LEU A 166 8.75 26.43 -9.81
N ARG A 167 9.82 25.93 -10.43
CA ARG A 167 9.88 24.53 -10.90
C ARG A 167 10.24 23.61 -9.75
N MET A 168 9.53 22.50 -9.63
CA MET A 168 9.69 21.49 -8.59
C MET A 168 9.57 20.10 -9.21
N ALA A 169 10.49 19.21 -8.87
CA ALA A 169 10.46 17.79 -9.21
C ALA A 169 9.72 17.03 -8.11
N LEU A 170 8.56 16.49 -8.43
CA LEU A 170 7.73 15.74 -7.48
C LEU A 170 7.61 14.28 -7.90
N PRO A 171 7.49 13.35 -6.93
CA PRO A 171 7.20 11.97 -7.24
C PRO A 171 5.74 11.81 -7.68
N GLU A 172 5.50 11.13 -8.78
CA GLU A 172 4.19 10.73 -9.29
C GLU A 172 4.09 9.21 -9.26
N TRP A 173 2.95 8.65 -8.83
CA TRP A 173 2.72 7.21 -8.92
C TRP A 173 2.34 6.81 -10.34
N ARG A 174 3.11 5.91 -10.95
CA ARG A 174 2.76 5.30 -12.24
C ARG A 174 2.35 3.85 -12.03
N SER A 175 1.05 3.62 -12.00
CA SER A 175 0.45 2.28 -11.87
C SER A 175 0.80 1.37 -13.04
N ARG A 176 0.90 0.08 -12.73
CA ARG A 176 1.09 -1.00 -13.70
C ARG A 176 0.08 -2.11 -13.39
N PRO A 177 -1.19 -1.94 -13.80
CA PRO A 177 -2.24 -2.88 -13.42
C PRO A 177 -1.91 -4.28 -13.91
N SER A 178 -2.07 -5.27 -13.03
CA SER A 178 -1.90 -6.67 -13.37
C SER A 178 -3.04 -7.13 -14.27
N ARG A 179 -2.72 -8.00 -15.24
CA ARG A 179 -3.75 -8.74 -15.99
C ARG A 179 -4.42 -9.81 -15.15
N VAL A 180 -3.76 -10.25 -14.07
CA VAL A 180 -4.33 -11.17 -13.09
C VAL A 180 -5.37 -10.43 -12.27
N GLN A 181 -6.59 -10.96 -12.27
CA GLN A 181 -7.75 -10.49 -11.49
C GLN A 181 -8.28 -11.56 -10.54
N GLY A 182 -7.65 -12.73 -10.51
CA GLY A 182 -7.96 -13.81 -9.58
C GLY A 182 -7.02 -15.00 -9.75
N VAL A 183 -7.16 -15.98 -8.87
CA VAL A 183 -6.47 -17.27 -8.98
C VAL A 183 -7.43 -18.43 -8.70
N ARG A 184 -7.14 -19.61 -9.23
CA ARG A 184 -7.82 -20.87 -8.89
C ARG A 184 -6.81 -21.95 -8.58
N LEU A 185 -7.03 -22.66 -7.48
CA LEU A 185 -6.24 -23.82 -7.09
C LEU A 185 -6.97 -25.09 -7.53
N ARG A 186 -6.30 -25.94 -8.29
CA ARG A 186 -6.82 -27.21 -8.80
C ARG A 186 -6.04 -28.38 -8.22
N VAL A 187 -6.75 -29.42 -7.81
CA VAL A 187 -6.18 -30.72 -7.44
C VAL A 187 -7.03 -31.81 -8.07
N GLY A 188 -6.56 -32.39 -9.18
CA GLY A 188 -7.38 -33.26 -10.02
C GLY A 188 -8.63 -32.54 -10.52
N ASP A 189 -9.80 -33.06 -10.17
CA ASP A 189 -11.11 -32.47 -10.53
C ASP A 189 -11.62 -31.43 -9.52
N THR A 190 -11.00 -31.34 -8.33
CA THR A 190 -11.38 -30.36 -7.31
C THR A 190 -10.79 -28.99 -7.63
N VAL A 191 -11.62 -27.95 -7.56
CA VAL A 191 -11.23 -26.56 -7.83
C VAL A 191 -11.65 -25.69 -6.65
N ALA A 192 -10.76 -24.81 -6.21
CA ALA A 192 -11.03 -23.77 -5.24
C ALA A 192 -10.64 -22.41 -5.82
N ASP A 193 -11.58 -21.46 -5.80
CA ASP A 193 -11.26 -20.07 -6.12
C ASP A 193 -10.38 -19.46 -5.03
N GLY A 194 -9.47 -18.58 -5.43
CA GLY A 194 -8.68 -17.78 -4.50
C GLY A 194 -9.24 -16.37 -4.34
N TRP A 195 -8.73 -15.68 -3.33
CA TRP A 195 -9.15 -14.33 -2.95
C TRP A 195 -7.93 -13.45 -2.74
N LEU A 196 -8.10 -12.16 -2.99
CA LEU A 196 -7.09 -11.16 -2.73
C LEU A 196 -6.85 -11.08 -1.22
N VAL A 197 -5.59 -11.19 -0.81
CA VAL A 197 -5.19 -11.04 0.59
C VAL A 197 -4.32 -9.81 0.81
N GLU A 198 -3.68 -9.27 -0.22
CA GLU A 198 -2.92 -8.02 -0.10
C GLU A 198 -2.87 -7.30 -1.46
N ASP A 199 -3.15 -5.98 -1.47
CA ASP A 199 -2.94 -5.11 -2.63
C ASP A 199 -1.83 -4.10 -2.33
N ILE A 200 -0.59 -4.52 -2.61
CA ILE A 200 0.62 -3.76 -2.30
C ILE A 200 0.70 -2.51 -3.19
N ASP A 201 0.22 -2.57 -4.44
CA ASP A 201 0.18 -1.39 -5.32
C ASP A 201 -0.77 -0.32 -4.78
N ALA A 202 -1.97 -0.70 -4.33
CA ALA A 202 -2.94 0.23 -3.75
C ALA A 202 -2.39 0.89 -2.47
N ILE A 203 -1.78 0.10 -1.58
CA ILE A 203 -1.18 0.59 -0.34
C ILE A 203 -0.04 1.56 -0.64
N ALA A 204 0.87 1.20 -1.55
CA ALA A 204 2.02 2.03 -1.89
C ALA A 204 1.62 3.35 -2.58
N ARG A 205 0.61 3.29 -3.47
CA ARG A 205 0.03 4.48 -4.10
C ARG A 205 -0.59 5.42 -3.06
N ARG A 206 -1.45 4.90 -2.19
CA ARG A 206 -2.13 5.70 -1.16
C ARG A 206 -1.14 6.31 -0.17
N THR A 207 -0.13 5.55 0.24
CA THR A 207 0.94 6.04 1.10
C THR A 207 1.68 7.24 0.48
N LEU A 208 1.87 7.24 -0.85
CA LEU A 208 2.45 8.40 -1.54
C LEU A 208 1.49 9.60 -1.54
N GLU A 209 0.20 9.36 -1.81
CA GLU A 209 -0.85 10.39 -1.80
C GLU A 209 -0.92 11.10 -0.44
N GLU A 210 -0.92 10.34 0.67
CA GLU A 210 -0.95 10.90 2.04
C GLU A 210 0.28 11.74 2.37
N LYS A 211 1.45 11.33 1.88
CA LYS A 211 2.71 12.04 2.12
C LYS A 211 2.94 13.21 1.18
N MET A 212 2.10 13.37 0.15
CA MET A 212 2.35 14.31 -0.95
C MET A 212 2.48 15.75 -0.46
N ASP A 213 1.64 16.19 0.47
CA ASP A 213 1.70 17.57 1.00
C ASP A 213 2.99 17.85 1.78
N SER A 214 3.48 16.86 2.54
CA SER A 214 4.76 16.96 3.24
C SER A 214 5.95 16.95 2.26
N ILE A 215 5.86 16.16 1.19
CA ILE A 215 6.85 16.14 0.10
C ILE A 215 6.87 17.51 -0.60
N LEU A 216 5.72 17.99 -1.06
CA LEU A 216 5.51 19.29 -1.68
C LEU A 216 6.07 20.43 -0.83
N LEU A 217 5.73 20.47 0.45
CA LEU A 217 6.18 21.53 1.36
C LEU A 217 7.70 21.56 1.51
N ARG A 218 8.32 20.39 1.69
CA ARG A 218 9.78 20.27 1.81
C ARG A 218 10.49 20.61 0.51
N THR A 219 9.95 20.17 -0.62
CA THR A 219 10.47 20.51 -1.95
C THR A 219 10.37 22.01 -2.20
N ALA A 220 9.20 22.60 -1.99
CA ALA A 220 8.99 24.05 -2.15
C ALA A 220 9.93 24.85 -1.25
N ALA A 221 10.10 24.47 0.02
CA ALA A 221 11.02 25.13 0.93
C ALA A 221 12.48 25.06 0.44
N ARG A 222 12.90 23.92 -0.09
CA ARG A 222 14.25 23.73 -0.65
C ARG A 222 14.46 24.61 -1.88
N VAL A 223 13.51 24.62 -2.81
CA VAL A 223 13.62 25.41 -4.05
C VAL A 223 13.58 26.90 -3.74
N VAL A 224 12.67 27.35 -2.86
CA VAL A 224 12.58 28.75 -2.43
C VAL A 224 13.86 29.19 -1.71
N THR A 225 14.39 28.38 -0.79
CA THR A 225 15.65 28.68 -0.09
C THR A 225 16.80 28.84 -1.09
N LYS A 226 16.92 27.92 -2.06
CA LYS A 226 17.93 28.03 -3.13
C LYS A 226 17.78 29.34 -3.91
N MET A 227 16.56 29.71 -4.27
CA MET A 227 16.28 30.97 -4.97
C MET A 227 16.67 32.21 -4.15
N LEU A 228 16.39 32.23 -2.84
CA LEU A 228 16.74 33.37 -1.98
C LEU A 228 18.25 33.53 -1.81
N VAL A 229 18.97 32.42 -1.65
CA VAL A 229 20.45 32.42 -1.58
C VAL A 229 21.04 32.95 -2.90
N THR A 230 20.53 32.50 -4.04
CA THR A 230 21.00 32.99 -5.35
C THR A 230 20.76 34.49 -5.52
N LYS A 231 19.58 35.01 -5.13
CA LYS A 231 19.29 36.45 -5.22
C LYS A 231 20.19 37.31 -4.31
N ALA A 232 20.46 36.86 -3.09
CA ALA A 232 21.34 37.59 -2.18
C ALA A 232 22.79 37.68 -2.72
N ALA A 233 23.25 36.65 -3.44
CA ALA A 233 24.56 36.66 -4.09
C ALA A 233 24.62 37.55 -5.35
N GLU A 234 23.47 37.79 -6.01
CA GLU A 234 23.35 38.67 -7.18
C GLU A 234 23.35 40.17 -6.83
N GLU A 235 22.98 40.57 -5.61
CA GLU A 235 23.01 41.98 -5.18
C GLU A 235 24.44 42.54 -4.96
N GLU A 236 25.47 41.68 -4.98
CA GLU A 236 26.89 42.07 -4.75
C GLU A 236 27.71 42.24 -6.05
N ASN A 237 27.19 41.82 -7.21
CA ASN A 237 27.80 42.03 -8.53
C ASN A 237 26.70 42.09 -9.59
N ASP A 238 26.73 43.11 -10.46
CA ASP A 238 25.76 43.31 -11.54
C ASP A 238 25.86 42.20 -12.61
N ILE A 239 25.35 41.02 -12.29
CA ILE A 239 25.24 39.85 -13.16
C ILE A 239 23.78 39.81 -13.65
N LEU A 240 23.44 40.81 -14.45
CA LEU A 240 22.14 40.99 -15.12
C LEU A 240 21.77 39.82 -16.08
N GLY A 241 22.60 38.78 -16.19
CA GLY A 241 22.45 37.66 -17.12
C GLY A 241 22.01 36.32 -16.52
N PHE A 242 21.92 36.15 -15.19
CA PHE A 242 21.68 34.81 -14.60
C PHE A 242 20.20 34.43 -14.41
N LEU A 243 19.29 35.40 -14.37
CA LEU A 243 17.83 35.13 -14.27
C LEU A 243 17.27 34.34 -15.46
N VAL A 244 18.00 34.30 -16.57
CA VAL A 244 17.65 33.49 -17.76
C VAL A 244 18.07 32.02 -17.59
N ASN A 245 18.90 31.67 -16.59
CA ASN A 245 19.48 30.33 -16.38
C ASN A 245 19.16 29.64 -15.03
N LEU A 246 18.21 30.14 -14.22
CA LEU A 246 17.47 29.24 -13.32
C LEU A 246 16.67 28.16 -14.11
N PHE A 247 16.69 28.28 -15.44
CA PHE A 247 16.06 27.44 -16.45
C PHE A 247 16.82 26.17 -16.87
N GLY A 248 18.03 25.91 -16.38
CA GLY A 248 18.84 24.79 -16.86
C GLY A 248 19.29 23.84 -15.76
N SER A 249 18.60 22.69 -15.65
CA SER A 249 19.14 21.37 -15.24
C SER A 249 20.05 21.28 -13.99
N GLY A 250 19.56 20.61 -12.94
CA GLY A 250 20.42 19.60 -12.28
C GLY A 250 20.67 19.67 -10.77
N THR A 251 19.81 20.25 -9.92
CA THR A 251 20.00 20.05 -8.46
C THR A 251 18.76 19.64 -7.68
N GLU A 252 17.62 19.49 -8.33
CA GLU A 252 16.46 18.89 -7.68
C GLU A 252 16.09 17.64 -8.44
N ALA A 253 15.88 16.57 -7.68
CA ALA A 253 15.43 15.28 -8.17
C ALA A 253 14.42 14.76 -7.14
N ALA A 254 13.29 14.28 -7.61
CA ALA A 254 12.29 13.66 -6.76
C ALA A 254 12.86 12.35 -6.18
N ASP A 255 12.45 12.01 -4.95
CA ASP A 255 12.75 10.68 -4.41
C ASP A 255 11.85 9.64 -5.09
N THR A 256 12.36 9.05 -6.17
CA THR A 256 11.70 7.98 -6.93
C THR A 256 12.06 6.59 -6.42
N ARG A 257 12.81 6.48 -5.31
CA ARG A 257 13.14 5.18 -4.71
C ARG A 257 11.85 4.52 -4.19
N GLY A 258 11.74 3.24 -4.47
CA GLY A 258 10.58 2.43 -4.12
C GLY A 258 10.85 0.95 -4.33
N TRP A 259 9.95 0.13 -3.81
CA TRP A 259 10.05 -1.32 -3.83
C TRP A 259 9.53 -1.90 -5.14
N THR A 260 10.12 -1.51 -6.27
CA THR A 260 9.62 -1.86 -7.62
C THR A 260 9.75 -3.34 -7.99
N SER A 261 10.40 -4.14 -7.13
CA SER A 261 10.54 -5.59 -7.29
C SER A 261 9.52 -6.39 -6.48
N LEU A 262 8.73 -5.74 -5.62
CA LEU A 262 7.67 -6.42 -4.89
C LEU A 262 6.49 -6.75 -5.82
N PRO A 263 5.75 -7.83 -5.50
CA PRO A 263 4.54 -8.15 -6.23
C PRO A 263 3.50 -7.04 -6.08
N GLY A 264 2.63 -6.87 -7.08
CA GLY A 264 1.55 -5.88 -7.02
C GLY A 264 0.42 -6.33 -6.09
N ALA A 265 0.11 -7.63 -6.11
CA ALA A 265 -0.92 -8.22 -5.28
C ALA A 265 -0.53 -9.63 -4.83
N ILE A 266 -1.01 -10.04 -3.65
CA ILE A 266 -0.93 -11.40 -3.13
C ILE A 266 -2.34 -11.97 -3.05
N TRP A 267 -2.50 -13.17 -3.58
CA TRP A 267 -3.73 -13.96 -3.54
C TRP A 267 -3.52 -15.16 -2.63
N MET A 268 -4.60 -15.67 -2.04
CA MET A 268 -4.59 -16.93 -1.31
C MET A 268 -5.69 -17.85 -1.82
N ALA A 269 -5.38 -19.13 -1.94
CA ALA A 269 -6.36 -20.18 -2.18
C ALA A 269 -6.10 -21.35 -1.21
N ARG A 270 -7.17 -22.01 -0.78
CA ARG A 270 -7.10 -23.21 0.09
C ARG A 270 -7.97 -24.32 -0.43
N ILE A 271 -7.44 -25.53 -0.43
CA ILE A 271 -8.15 -26.72 -0.90
C ILE A 271 -7.79 -27.93 -0.03
N GLU A 272 -8.80 -28.73 0.29
CA GLU A 272 -8.59 -30.08 0.80
C GLU A 272 -8.49 -31.01 -0.43
N PRO A 273 -7.32 -31.61 -0.70
CA PRO A 273 -7.12 -32.44 -1.86
C PRO A 273 -7.89 -33.76 -1.70
N PRO A 274 -8.48 -34.30 -2.77
CA PRO A 274 -9.09 -35.62 -2.72
C PRO A 274 -8.03 -36.71 -2.41
N PRO A 275 -8.42 -37.86 -1.85
CA PRO A 275 -7.48 -38.95 -1.59
C PRO A 275 -6.74 -39.40 -2.86
N GLY A 276 -5.41 -39.46 -2.80
CA GLY A 276 -4.54 -39.91 -3.90
C GLY A 276 -3.60 -38.82 -4.42
N THR A 277 -2.73 -39.18 -5.37
CA THR A 277 -1.77 -38.24 -5.97
C THR A 277 -2.42 -37.52 -7.15
N GLY A 278 -3.12 -36.42 -6.88
CA GLY A 278 -3.57 -35.49 -7.90
C GLY A 278 -2.47 -34.48 -8.24
N GLN A 279 -2.38 -34.08 -9.51
CA GLN A 279 -1.56 -32.93 -9.90
C GLN A 279 -2.15 -31.67 -9.28
N VAL A 280 -1.30 -30.88 -8.60
CA VAL A 280 -1.68 -29.58 -8.06
C VAL A 280 -1.31 -28.52 -9.08
N ALA A 281 -2.28 -27.68 -9.44
CA ALA A 281 -2.07 -26.58 -10.37
C ALA A 281 -2.71 -25.29 -9.85
N LEU A 282 -1.99 -24.18 -9.98
CA LEU A 282 -2.48 -22.83 -9.71
C LEU A 282 -2.70 -22.12 -11.04
N GLU A 283 -3.93 -21.71 -11.31
CA GLU A 283 -4.32 -20.95 -12.49
C GLU A 283 -4.45 -19.47 -12.13
N PHE A 284 -3.83 -18.59 -12.91
CA PHE A 284 -4.05 -17.15 -12.84
C PHE A 284 -5.10 -16.75 -13.88
N ILE A 285 -6.09 -15.97 -13.48
CA ILE A 285 -7.22 -15.61 -14.34
C ILE A 285 -7.34 -14.10 -14.56
N ASP A 286 -7.83 -13.70 -15.73
CA ASP A 286 -8.13 -12.29 -16.06
C ASP A 286 -9.54 -11.86 -15.64
N ALA A 287 -9.89 -10.61 -15.95
CA ALA A 287 -11.20 -10.01 -15.62
C ALA A 287 -12.38 -10.76 -16.24
N GLU A 288 -12.17 -11.45 -17.37
CA GLU A 288 -13.17 -12.27 -18.05
C GLU A 288 -13.19 -13.72 -17.54
N GLY A 289 -12.38 -14.05 -16.53
CA GLY A 289 -12.27 -15.38 -15.96
C GLY A 289 -11.47 -16.38 -16.81
N ARG A 290 -10.74 -15.90 -17.82
CA ARG A 290 -9.90 -16.74 -18.68
C ARG A 290 -8.57 -17.02 -17.99
N VAL A 291 -8.08 -18.25 -18.10
CA VAL A 291 -6.75 -18.63 -17.61
C VAL A 291 -5.69 -17.97 -18.49
N ILE A 292 -4.83 -17.16 -17.88
CA ILE A 292 -3.73 -16.45 -18.56
C ILE A 292 -2.36 -17.04 -18.23
N ASP A 293 -2.25 -17.78 -17.13
CA ASP A 293 -1.05 -18.54 -16.78
C ASP A 293 -1.42 -19.73 -15.87
N THR A 294 -0.58 -20.76 -15.86
CA THR A 294 -0.77 -21.95 -15.03
C THR A 294 0.57 -22.43 -14.48
N HIS A 295 0.66 -22.52 -13.15
CA HIS A 295 1.79 -23.10 -12.45
C HIS A 295 1.44 -24.50 -11.94
N VAL A 296 2.27 -25.49 -12.24
CA VAL A 296 2.10 -26.88 -11.81
C VAL A 296 3.17 -27.22 -10.79
N PHE A 297 2.77 -27.81 -9.66
CA PHE A 297 3.66 -28.24 -8.57
C PHE A 297 4.10 -29.70 -8.72
#